data_AF-A0A4Q5T2K6-F1
#
_entry.id   AF-A0A4Q5T2K6-F1
#
_cell.length_a   1.000
_cell.length_b   1.000
_cell.length_c   1.000
_cell.angle_alpha   90.00
_cell.angle_beta   90.00
_cell.angle_gamma   90.00
#
_symmetry.space_group_name_H-M   'P 1'
#
loop_
_entity.id
_entity.type
_entity.pdbx_description
1 polymer ?
#
loop_
_entity_poly.entity_id
_entity_poly.type
_entity_poly.pdbx_seq_one_letter_code
_entity_poly.pdbx_strand_id
1 'polypeptide(L)'
;MKQYLLLLFLLTGFLAAEAKHITGGEMIYEYVETNSGGKVYKVTLILFRDELSGGAEMPPTVTIGIFNNDNRGLIENRSVGLVSTQLLPINGLPRCITNQPNLSYTSGYYIFEVVVPTSNASGLTLAYQTCCSSLP
;
A
#
# COMPACT_ATOMS: atom_id res chain seq x y z
N MET A 1 39.35 -18.74 25.82
CA MET A 1 39.39 -17.75 24.72
C MET A 1 38.14 -17.84 23.81
N LYS A 2 37.74 -19.02 23.31
CA LYS A 2 36.53 -19.17 22.45
C LYS A 2 35.20 -18.70 23.08
N GLN A 3 35.01 -18.91 24.39
CA GLN A 3 33.75 -18.52 25.08
C GLN A 3 33.57 -16.99 25.17
N TYR A 4 34.66 -16.23 25.34
CA TYR A 4 34.61 -14.77 25.36
C TYR A 4 34.33 -14.18 23.97
N LEU A 5 34.78 -14.85 22.91
CA LEU A 5 34.48 -14.45 21.53
C LEU A 5 32.99 -14.62 21.21
N LEU A 6 32.38 -15.72 21.66
CA LEU A 6 30.95 -15.97 21.50
C LEU A 6 30.11 -14.94 22.27
N LEU A 7 30.54 -14.59 23.49
CA LEU A 7 29.88 -13.57 24.31
C LEU A 7 29.93 -12.19 23.65
N LEU A 8 31.08 -11.81 23.07
CA LEU A 8 31.24 -10.54 22.34
C LEU A 8 30.38 -10.51 21.07
N PHE A 9 30.25 -11.63 20.38
CA PHE A 9 29.37 -11.78 19.21
C PHE A 9 27.87 -11.65 19.57
N LEU A 10 27.46 -12.25 20.69
CA LEU A 10 26.09 -12.10 21.20
C LEU A 10 25.79 -10.67 21.69
N LEU A 11 26.75 -10.00 22.33
CA LEU A 11 26.59 -8.62 22.80
C LEU A 11 26.51 -7.59 21.67
N THR A 12 27.07 -7.89 20.50
CA THR A 12 27.01 -7.01 19.31
C THR A 12 25.81 -7.32 18.40
N GLY A 13 25.13 -8.46 18.60
CA GLY A 13 23.97 -8.88 17.80
C GLY A 13 22.64 -8.18 18.12
N PHE A 14 22.58 -7.33 19.16
CA PHE A 14 21.37 -6.61 19.59
C PHE A 14 21.27 -5.19 19.02
N LEU A 15 21.73 -4.96 17.79
CA LEU A 15 21.50 -3.67 17.13
C LEU A 15 19.98 -3.45 16.95
N ALA A 16 19.54 -2.22 17.17
CA ALA A 16 18.13 -1.83 17.08
C ALA A 16 17.62 -2.04 15.65
N ALA A 17 16.65 -2.94 15.48
CA ALA A 17 15.92 -3.10 14.23
C ALA A 17 14.74 -2.13 14.22
N GLU A 18 14.76 -1.17 13.30
CA GLU A 18 13.67 -0.22 13.06
C GLU A 18 12.78 -0.76 11.93
N ALA A 19 11.47 -0.66 12.10
CA ALA A 19 10.47 -1.11 11.14
C ALA A 19 9.47 0.02 10.87
N LYS A 20 9.46 0.53 9.63
CA LYS A 20 8.52 1.55 9.16
C LYS A 20 7.56 0.97 8.14
N HIS A 21 6.29 1.32 8.20
CA HIS A 21 5.25 0.75 7.34
C HIS A 21 4.29 1.84 6.83
N ILE A 22 3.65 1.58 5.68
CA ILE A 22 2.57 2.39 5.14
C ILE A 22 1.35 2.25 6.06
N THR A 23 0.90 3.33 6.69
CA THR A 23 -0.12 3.28 7.76
C THR A 23 -1.43 2.63 7.31
N GLY A 24 -1.76 2.72 6.02
CA GLY A 24 -2.88 2.00 5.43
C GLY A 24 -3.08 2.35 3.96
N GLY A 25 -4.21 1.94 3.40
CA GLY A 25 -4.58 2.32 2.06
C GLY A 25 -6.02 1.95 1.72
N GLU A 26 -6.50 2.54 0.64
CA GLU A 26 -7.83 2.35 0.10
C GLU A 26 -7.75 2.06 -1.39
N MET A 27 -8.62 1.19 -1.88
CA MET A 27 -8.73 0.90 -3.31
C MET A 27 -10.12 1.27 -3.79
N ILE A 28 -10.18 2.21 -4.73
CA ILE A 28 -11.41 2.76 -5.29
C ILE A 28 -11.56 2.27 -6.73
N TYR A 29 -12.79 1.90 -7.10
CA TYR A 29 -13.14 1.42 -8.43
C TYR A 29 -14.22 2.33 -9.02
N GLU A 30 -13.93 2.94 -10.16
CA GLU A 30 -14.88 3.79 -10.88
C GLU A 30 -15.18 3.15 -12.24
N TYR A 31 -16.46 2.93 -12.54
CA TYR A 31 -16.87 2.48 -13.87
C TYR A 31 -16.65 3.60 -14.88
N VAL A 32 -15.95 3.30 -15.98
CA VAL A 32 -15.67 4.26 -17.05
C VAL A 32 -16.64 4.04 -18.19
N GLU A 33 -16.58 2.85 -18.80
CA GLU A 33 -17.37 2.51 -19.97
C GLU A 33 -17.48 0.99 -20.17
N THR A 34 -18.24 0.59 -21.18
CA THR A 34 -18.24 -0.78 -21.71
C THR A 34 -17.79 -0.72 -23.16
N ASN A 35 -16.77 -1.50 -23.50
CA ASN A 35 -16.25 -1.62 -24.86
C ASN A 35 -16.37 -3.07 -25.36
N SER A 36 -15.84 -3.36 -26.55
CA SER A 36 -15.91 -4.70 -27.15
C SER A 36 -15.20 -5.80 -26.33
N GLY A 37 -14.27 -5.43 -25.45
CA GLY A 37 -13.54 -6.35 -24.58
C GLY A 37 -14.23 -6.61 -23.23
N GLY A 38 -15.14 -5.74 -22.80
CA GLY A 38 -15.82 -5.85 -21.51
C GLY A 38 -16.05 -4.51 -20.83
N LYS A 39 -16.21 -4.54 -19.50
CA LYS A 39 -16.42 -3.33 -18.69
C LYS A 39 -15.06 -2.77 -18.26
N VAL A 40 -14.84 -1.49 -18.51
CA VAL A 40 -13.62 -0.77 -18.14
C VAL A 40 -13.83 -0.08 -16.80
N TYR A 41 -12.92 -0.33 -15.86
CA TYR A 41 -12.89 0.31 -14.57
C TYR A 41 -11.57 1.05 -14.37
N LYS A 42 -11.64 2.29 -13.91
CA LYS A 42 -10.50 3.04 -13.39
C LYS A 42 -10.31 2.67 -11.94
N VAL A 43 -9.15 2.15 -11.63
CA VAL A 43 -8.74 1.73 -10.29
C VAL A 43 -7.82 2.80 -9.72
N THR A 44 -8.12 3.27 -8.51
CA THR A 44 -7.28 4.18 -7.76
C THR A 44 -6.88 3.52 -6.46
N LEU A 45 -5.61 3.18 -6.32
CA LEU A 45 -5.02 2.80 -5.03
C LEU A 45 -4.49 4.07 -4.36
N ILE A 46 -4.91 4.31 -3.13
CA ILE A 46 -4.43 5.38 -2.27
C ILE A 46 -3.67 4.74 -1.12
N LEU A 47 -2.41 5.10 -0.93
CA LEU A 47 -1.61 4.68 0.23
C LEU A 47 -1.41 5.86 1.17
N PHE A 48 -1.48 5.62 2.48
CA PHE A 48 -1.33 6.64 3.52
C PHE A 48 -0.05 6.42 4.31
N ARG A 49 0.74 7.48 4.48
CA ARG A 49 2.00 7.50 5.22
C ARG A 49 1.95 8.53 6.34
N ASP A 50 2.40 8.15 7.53
CA ASP A 50 2.70 9.10 8.62
C ASP A 50 4.08 9.76 8.43
N GLU A 51 4.11 11.08 8.51
CA GLU A 51 5.33 11.89 8.41
C GLU A 51 6.03 12.08 9.77
N LEU A 52 5.32 11.92 10.90
CA LEU A 52 5.86 12.26 12.23
C LEU A 52 6.83 11.23 12.78
N SER A 53 6.59 9.95 12.49
CA SER A 53 7.47 8.83 12.85
C SER A 53 8.59 8.58 11.84
N GLY A 54 8.70 9.46 10.83
CA GLY A 54 9.63 9.30 9.70
C GLY A 54 9.32 8.06 8.86
N GLY A 55 8.04 7.67 8.75
CA GLY A 55 7.56 6.39 8.20
C GLY A 55 8.10 5.99 6.82
N ALA A 56 7.68 4.82 6.33
CA ALA A 56 8.16 4.22 5.09
C ALA A 56 8.06 5.21 3.93
N GLU A 57 9.10 5.31 3.09
CA GLU A 57 9.02 6.15 1.90
C GLU A 57 7.84 5.71 1.02
N MET A 58 7.15 6.67 0.41
CA MET A 58 6.07 6.37 -0.52
C MET A 58 6.67 5.62 -1.72
N PRO A 59 6.23 4.39 -2.03
CA PRO A 59 6.88 3.61 -3.06
C PRO A 59 6.72 4.28 -4.43
N PRO A 60 7.78 4.42 -5.25
CA PRO A 60 7.66 5.01 -6.58
C PRO A 60 6.79 4.15 -7.51
N THR A 61 6.70 2.85 -7.23
CA THR A 61 5.94 1.86 -7.99
C THR A 61 5.39 0.80 -7.05
N VAL A 62 4.17 0.33 -7.30
CA VAL A 62 3.50 -0.75 -6.58
C VAL A 62 3.13 -1.90 -7.50
N THR A 63 3.03 -3.11 -6.95
CA THR A 63 2.56 -4.30 -7.69
C THR A 63 1.20 -4.73 -7.17
N ILE A 64 0.21 -4.82 -8.06
CA ILE A 64 -1.16 -5.22 -7.76
C ILE A 64 -1.44 -6.55 -8.45
N GLY A 65 -1.80 -7.57 -7.66
CA GLY A 65 -2.22 -8.86 -8.20
C GLY A 65 -3.67 -8.78 -8.66
N ILE A 66 -3.95 -9.25 -9.88
CA ILE A 66 -5.29 -9.28 -10.47
C ILE A 66 -5.72 -10.73 -10.59
N PHE A 67 -6.79 -11.10 -9.90
CA PHE A 67 -7.29 -12.47 -9.79
C PHE A 67 -8.64 -12.61 -10.48
N ASN A 68 -8.84 -13.72 -11.18
CA ASN A 68 -10.12 -14.08 -11.76
C ASN A 68 -11.00 -14.74 -10.69
N ASN A 69 -12.20 -14.21 -10.45
CA ASN A 69 -13.09 -14.78 -9.43
C ASN A 69 -13.78 -16.09 -9.85
N ASP A 70 -13.87 -16.39 -11.15
CA ASP A 70 -14.47 -17.64 -11.65
C ASP A 70 -13.62 -18.86 -11.31
N ASN A 71 -12.29 -18.75 -11.38
CA ASN A 71 -11.35 -19.86 -11.16
C ASN A 71 -10.31 -19.62 -10.07
N ARG A 72 -10.33 -18.44 -9.42
CA ARG A 72 -9.41 -18.00 -8.36
C ARG A 72 -7.94 -17.93 -8.80
N GLY A 73 -7.67 -17.98 -10.10
CA GLY A 73 -6.33 -17.89 -10.67
C GLY A 73 -5.83 -16.45 -10.73
N LEU A 74 -4.52 -16.27 -10.54
CA LEU A 74 -3.84 -15.02 -10.86
C LEU A 74 -3.83 -14.83 -12.37
N ILE A 75 -4.34 -13.69 -12.85
CA ILE A 75 -4.28 -13.28 -14.25
C ILE A 75 -2.94 -12.60 -14.51
N GLU A 76 -2.62 -11.57 -13.73
CA GLU A 76 -1.37 -10.81 -13.87
C GLU A 76 -0.98 -10.11 -12.57
N ASN A 77 0.31 -9.76 -12.48
CA ASN A 77 0.83 -8.80 -11.51
C ASN A 77 1.07 -7.47 -12.24
N ARG A 78 0.24 -6.47 -11.96
CA ARG A 78 0.31 -5.16 -12.59
C ARG A 78 1.21 -4.22 -11.80
N SER A 79 2.26 -3.73 -12.45
CA SER A 79 3.15 -2.69 -11.92
C SER A 79 2.56 -1.31 -12.23
N VAL A 80 2.39 -0.46 -11.21
CA VAL A 80 1.76 0.86 -11.34
C VAL A 80 2.63 1.91 -10.68
N GLY A 81 2.99 2.95 -11.43
CA GLY A 81 3.79 4.06 -10.93
C GLY A 81 2.98 5.04 -10.08
N LEU A 82 3.65 5.69 -9.14
CA LEU A 82 3.10 6.79 -8.35
C LEU A 82 2.75 7.97 -9.26
N VAL A 83 1.50 8.41 -9.22
CA VAL A 83 1.01 9.53 -10.02
C VAL A 83 1.22 10.86 -9.30
N SER A 84 0.89 10.90 -8.01
CA SER A 84 1.02 12.10 -7.18
C SER A 84 1.05 11.77 -5.71
N THR A 85 1.57 12.70 -4.91
CA THR A 85 1.47 12.70 -3.46
C THR A 85 0.76 13.96 -2.98
N GLN A 86 0.01 13.86 -1.89
CA GLN A 86 -0.72 14.98 -1.33
C GLN A 86 -0.66 14.94 0.20
N LEU A 87 -0.36 16.09 0.82
CA LEU A 87 -0.51 16.22 2.27
C LEU A 87 -2.00 16.23 2.63
N LEU A 88 -2.40 15.34 3.52
CA LEU A 88 -3.79 15.23 3.98
C LEU A 88 -4.09 16.36 4.99
N PRO A 89 -5.05 17.24 4.70
CA PRO A 89 -5.45 18.27 5.66
C PRO A 89 -6.20 17.63 6.82
N ILE A 90 -5.75 17.88 8.05
CA ILE A 90 -6.48 17.48 9.25
C ILE A 90 -7.59 18.50 9.46
N ASN A 91 -8.79 18.14 9.01
CA ASN A 91 -9.99 18.87 9.34
C ASN A 91 -10.21 18.75 10.86
N GLY A 92 -10.38 19.90 11.53
CA GLY A 92 -10.23 20.06 12.98
C GLY A 92 -10.69 18.88 13.83
N LEU A 93 -9.82 18.45 14.74
CA LEU A 93 -10.10 17.31 15.60
C LEU A 93 -11.34 17.59 16.49
N PRO A 94 -12.19 16.58 16.72
CA PRO A 94 -13.39 16.74 17.54
C PRO A 94 -13.06 17.31 18.94
N ARG A 95 -13.88 18.25 19.43
CA ARG A 95 -13.68 18.92 20.73
C ARG A 95 -13.73 17.97 21.94
N CYS A 96 -14.13 16.71 21.74
CA CYS A 96 -14.15 15.67 22.76
C CYS A 96 -12.80 14.96 22.96
N ILE A 97 -11.80 15.21 22.11
CA ILE A 97 -10.46 14.65 22.28
C ILE A 97 -9.68 15.52 23.28
N THR A 98 -9.50 15.02 24.50
CA THR A 98 -8.82 15.75 25.60
C THR A 98 -7.29 15.70 25.51
N ASN A 99 -6.74 14.76 24.74
CA ASN A 99 -5.31 14.65 24.45
C ASN A 99 -5.09 14.59 22.94
N GLN A 100 -5.12 15.75 22.30
CA GLN A 100 -5.06 15.85 20.85
C GLN A 100 -3.68 15.40 20.34
N PRO A 101 -3.59 14.33 19.51
CA PRO A 101 -2.33 13.95 18.91
C PRO A 101 -1.92 14.95 17.82
N ASN A 102 -0.61 15.13 17.64
CA ASN A 102 -0.11 15.71 16.40
C ASN A 102 -0.32 14.68 15.29
N LEU A 103 -0.92 15.09 14.17
CA LEU A 103 -1.15 14.23 13.02
C LEU A 103 -0.46 14.89 11.82
N SER A 104 0.17 14.11 10.95
CA SER A 104 0.68 14.58 9.66
C SER A 104 0.75 13.39 8.74
N TYR A 105 -0.14 13.34 7.74
CA TYR A 105 -0.21 12.23 6.81
C TYR A 105 -0.06 12.70 5.37
N THR A 106 0.62 11.90 4.57
CA THR A 106 0.71 12.07 3.12
C THR A 106 0.01 10.90 2.45
N SER A 107 -0.83 11.18 1.46
CA SER A 107 -1.41 10.19 0.56
C SER A 107 -0.59 10.07 -0.73
N GLY A 108 -0.46 8.86 -1.27
CA GLY A 108 0.10 8.60 -2.59
C GLY A 108 -0.92 7.90 -3.48
N TYR A 109 -1.05 8.35 -4.73
CA TYR A 109 -2.06 7.89 -5.67
C TYR A 109 -1.45 7.06 -6.80
N TYR A 110 -2.03 5.88 -7.04
CA TYR A 110 -1.66 4.98 -8.14
C TYR A 110 -2.92 4.68 -8.95
N ILE A 111 -2.93 5.10 -10.22
CA ILE A 111 -4.13 5.08 -11.05
C ILE A 111 -3.84 4.30 -12.31
N PHE A 112 -4.74 3.36 -12.64
CA PHE A 112 -4.69 2.58 -13.87
C PHE A 112 -6.08 2.07 -14.24
N GLU A 113 -6.23 1.60 -15.47
CA GLU A 113 -7.47 0.98 -15.93
C GLU A 113 -7.33 -0.54 -16.03
N VAL A 114 -8.43 -1.23 -15.71
CA VAL A 114 -8.57 -2.67 -15.87
C VAL A 114 -9.85 -2.97 -16.64
N VAL A 115 -9.79 -3.98 -17.52
CA VAL A 115 -10.95 -4.48 -18.25
C VAL A 115 -11.41 -5.76 -17.58
N VAL A 116 -12.67 -5.80 -17.17
CA VAL A 116 -13.35 -7.03 -16.73
C VAL A 116 -13.95 -7.68 -17.98
N PRO A 117 -13.42 -8.84 -18.45
CA PRO A 117 -13.90 -9.46 -19.68
C PRO A 117 -15.37 -9.87 -19.55
N THR A 118 -16.14 -9.79 -20.64
CA THR A 118 -17.54 -10.24 -20.65
C THR A 118 -17.71 -11.73 -20.32
N SER A 119 -16.69 -12.54 -20.62
CA SER A 119 -16.63 -13.96 -20.26
C SER A 119 -16.46 -14.19 -18.76
N ASN A 120 -16.08 -13.17 -17.98
CA ASN A 120 -15.87 -13.27 -16.55
C ASN A 120 -17.12 -12.80 -15.81
N ALA A 121 -17.96 -13.75 -15.39
CA ALA A 121 -19.25 -13.45 -14.77
C ALA A 121 -19.10 -13.02 -13.31
N SER A 122 -18.08 -13.52 -12.60
CA SER A 122 -17.87 -13.26 -11.16
C SER A 122 -16.98 -12.04 -10.87
N GLY A 123 -16.43 -11.41 -11.92
CA GLY A 123 -15.57 -10.23 -11.83
C GLY A 123 -14.10 -10.54 -11.49
N LEU A 124 -13.37 -9.47 -11.17
CA LEU A 124 -11.95 -9.52 -10.80
C LEU A 124 -11.77 -9.13 -9.34
N THR A 125 -10.80 -9.75 -8.67
CA THR A 125 -10.28 -9.28 -7.39
C THR A 125 -8.91 -8.67 -7.59
N LEU A 126 -8.74 -7.42 -7.20
CA LEU A 126 -7.44 -6.76 -7.19
C LEU A 126 -6.93 -6.72 -5.76
N ALA A 127 -5.69 -7.16 -5.56
CA ALA A 127 -5.06 -7.21 -4.26
C ALA A 127 -3.69 -6.50 -4.31
N TYR A 128 -3.56 -5.49 -3.47
CA TYR A 128 -2.27 -4.92 -3.12
C TYR A 128 -1.82 -5.51 -1.79
N GLN A 129 -0.62 -6.06 -1.76
CA GLN A 129 0.04 -6.51 -0.55
C GLN A 129 1.46 -5.98 -0.56
N THR A 130 1.85 -5.35 0.53
CA THR A 130 3.26 -5.09 0.80
C THR A 130 3.67 -6.07 1.89
N CYS A 131 4.63 -6.94 1.59
CA CYS A 131 5.38 -7.55 2.66
C CYS A 131 6.37 -6.50 3.09
N CYS A 132 6.25 -6.21 4.37
CA CYS A 132 7.39 -5.85 5.16
C CYS A 132 7.73 -4.36 5.11
N SER A 133 8.28 -3.95 6.24
CA SER A 133 8.77 -2.63 6.51
C SER A 133 9.81 -2.25 5.45
N SER A 134 9.68 -1.11 4.80
CA SER A 134 10.78 -0.62 3.96
C SER A 134 11.94 -0.29 4.91
N LEU A 135 13.02 -1.07 4.84
CA LEU A 135 14.28 -0.70 5.48
C LEU A 135 14.74 0.64 4.87
N PRO A 136 15.18 1.60 5.70
CA PRO A 136 15.75 2.86 5.21
C PRO A 136 17.04 2.64 4.44
#